data_AF-A0A7Y4WT46-F1
#
_entry.id   AF-A0A7Y4WT46-F1
#
_cell.length_a   1.000
_cell.length_b   1.000
_cell.length_c   1.000
_cell.angle_alpha   90.00
_cell.angle_beta   90.00
_cell.angle_gamma   90.00
#
_symmetry.space_group_name_H-M   'P 1'
#
loop_
_entity.id
_entity.type
_entity.pdbx_description
1 polymer ?
#
loop_
_entity_poly.entity_id
_entity_poly.type
_entity_poly.pdbx_seq_one_letter_code
_entity_poly.pdbx_strand_id
1 'polypeptide(L)'
;MRAQFVERRLNVSVIACAVALILGVSSGQSAADAPPPVALTDKEILESPIEKPPLRYPQAAYEADIEGEVTVEVVLAPDGTVRSANVLKVDPPGWGFEEATLQSVKKWRFKAPGRELKFRTIVTFKIPAEFTEPPAT
;
A
#
# COMPACT_ATOMS: atom_id res chain seq x y z
N MET A 1 22.56 21.47 -6.68
CA MET A 1 21.16 21.01 -6.92
C MET A 1 21.03 19.60 -6.40
N ARG A 2 20.69 19.45 -5.11
CA ARG A 2 20.42 18.16 -4.47
C ARG A 2 18.90 18.10 -4.33
N ALA A 3 18.24 17.37 -5.22
CA ALA A 3 16.82 17.07 -5.09
C ALA A 3 16.66 16.23 -3.82
N GLN A 4 16.22 16.87 -2.74
CA GLN A 4 15.86 16.21 -1.50
C GLN A 4 14.63 15.37 -1.82
N PHE A 5 14.87 14.06 -1.97
CA PHE A 5 13.86 13.04 -2.11
C PHE A 5 13.14 12.97 -0.76
N VAL A 6 12.13 13.82 -0.60
CA VAL A 6 11.26 13.87 0.58
C VAL A 6 10.66 12.47 0.75
N GLU A 7 11.15 11.76 1.77
CA GLU A 7 10.61 10.51 2.29
C GLU A 7 9.21 10.78 2.84
N ARG A 8 8.24 11.00 1.94
CA ARG A 8 6.83 10.97 2.26
C ARG A 8 6.50 9.50 2.51
N ARG A 9 6.62 9.11 3.78
CA ARG A 9 6.01 7.90 4.36
C ARG A 9 4.56 7.85 3.89
N LEU A 10 4.30 7.14 2.79
CA LEU A 10 2.94 6.77 2.42
C LEU A 10 2.46 5.79 3.48
N ASN A 11 1.69 6.27 4.46
CA ASN A 11 0.94 5.45 5.41
C ASN A 11 -0.10 4.63 4.62
N VAL A 12 0.35 3.52 4.04
CA VAL A 12 -0.50 2.45 3.54
C VAL A 12 -1.09 1.78 4.76
N SER A 13 -2.26 2.24 5.18
CA SER A 13 -3.04 1.60 6.24
C SER A 13 -3.64 0.32 5.64
N VAL A 14 -2.93 -0.80 5.80
CA VAL A 14 -3.43 -2.13 5.43
C VAL A 14 -4.48 -2.52 6.47
N ILE A 15 -5.75 -2.30 6.14
CA ILE A 15 -6.86 -2.82 6.94
C ILE A 15 -7.03 -4.30 6.55
N ALA A 16 -6.20 -5.16 7.17
CA ALA A 16 -6.38 -6.60 7.13
C ALA A 16 -7.58 -6.96 8.01
N CYS A 17 -8.77 -7.06 7.39
CA CYS A 17 -9.97 -7.53 8.07
C CYS A 17 -9.87 -9.05 8.32
N ALA A 18 -9.37 -9.43 9.48
CA ALA A 18 -9.47 -10.80 9.98
C ALA A 18 -10.91 -11.05 10.47
N VAL A 19 -11.70 -11.79 9.68
CA VAL A 19 -13.00 -12.29 10.12
C VAL A 19 -12.76 -13.56 10.94
N ALA A 20 -12.79 -13.43 12.27
CA ALA A 20 -12.76 -14.56 13.19
C ALA A 20 -14.18 -14.85 13.69
N LEU A 21 -14.78 -15.93 13.19
CA LEU A 21 -15.95 -16.58 13.79
C LEU A 21 -15.64 -18.07 13.90
N ILE A 22 -15.16 -18.50 15.07
CA ILE A 22 -15.24 -19.91 15.47
C ILE A 22 -15.68 -20.00 16.93
N LEU A 23 -16.88 -20.57 17.10
CA LEU A 23 -17.38 -21.12 18.36
C LEU A 23 -16.74 -22.51 18.53
N GLY A 24 -16.21 -22.82 19.71
CA GLY A 24 -15.87 -24.20 20.06
C GLY A 24 -14.64 -24.34 20.97
N VAL A 25 -14.88 -24.66 22.24
CA VAL A 25 -13.86 -25.16 23.16
C VAL A 25 -13.61 -26.64 22.87
N SER A 26 -12.36 -27.06 22.73
CA SER A 26 -11.89 -28.40 23.08
C SER A 26 -10.37 -28.43 23.20
N SER A 27 -9.95 -29.11 24.26
CA SER A 27 -8.60 -29.29 24.80
C SER A 27 -7.60 -29.84 23.79
N GLY A 28 -6.37 -29.32 23.81
CA GLY A 28 -5.28 -29.86 23.01
C GLY A 28 -4.06 -28.95 22.92
N GLN A 29 -3.51 -28.51 24.05
CA GLN A 29 -2.22 -27.84 24.08
C GLN A 29 -1.12 -28.90 24.24
N SER A 30 -0.47 -29.29 23.14
CA SER A 30 0.95 -29.61 23.07
C SER A 30 1.31 -30.22 21.71
N ALA A 31 2.05 -29.46 20.90
CA ALA A 31 3.05 -29.97 19.96
C ALA A 31 3.96 -28.82 19.54
N ALA A 32 5.09 -28.68 20.26
CA ALA A 32 6.33 -28.08 19.80
C ALA A 32 6.22 -26.83 18.89
N ASP A 33 6.02 -25.66 19.51
CA ASP A 33 6.39 -24.39 18.89
C ASP A 33 7.93 -24.29 18.83
N ALA A 34 8.53 -24.94 17.83
CA ALA A 34 9.73 -24.36 17.25
C ALA A 34 9.34 -22.95 16.78
N PRO A 35 10.12 -21.89 17.08
CA PRO A 35 9.80 -20.57 16.55
C PRO A 35 9.57 -20.74 15.04
N PRO A 36 8.41 -20.33 14.49
CA PRO A 36 8.13 -20.53 13.08
C PRO A 36 9.30 -19.92 12.32
N PRO A 37 9.85 -20.61 11.30
CA PRO A 37 11.05 -20.17 10.60
C PRO A 37 10.78 -18.82 9.96
N VAL A 38 11.08 -17.72 10.68
CA VAL A 38 10.94 -16.30 10.33
C VAL A 38 10.06 -16.05 9.10
N ALA A 39 8.83 -16.55 9.16
CA ALA A 39 7.90 -16.42 8.06
C ALA A 39 7.43 -14.97 8.17
N LEU A 40 8.05 -14.10 7.38
CA LEU A 40 7.71 -12.68 7.31
C LEU A 40 6.19 -12.59 7.28
N THR A 41 5.64 -11.88 8.25
CA THR A 41 4.19 -11.67 8.29
C THR A 41 3.80 -10.82 7.09
N ASP A 42 2.58 -11.01 6.60
CA ASP A 42 2.03 -10.21 5.50
C ASP A 42 2.17 -8.71 5.77
N LYS A 43 1.86 -8.29 7.00
CA LYS A 43 2.06 -6.93 7.48
C LYS A 43 3.50 -6.43 7.28
N GLU A 44 4.52 -7.21 7.65
CA GLU A 44 5.93 -6.83 7.53
C GLU A 44 6.38 -6.69 6.06
N ILE A 45 5.88 -7.56 5.18
CA ILE A 45 6.14 -7.50 3.73
C ILE A 45 5.55 -6.22 3.12
N LEU A 46 4.36 -5.82 3.58
CA LEU A 46 3.66 -4.64 3.08
C LEU A 46 4.22 -3.33 3.66
N GLU A 47 4.71 -3.37 4.90
CA GLU A 47 5.37 -2.23 5.57
C GLU A 47 6.78 -1.97 5.05
N SER A 48 7.43 -2.97 4.44
CA SER A 48 8.80 -2.87 3.91
C SER A 48 8.89 -3.22 2.41
N PRO A 49 8.35 -2.35 1.52
CA PRO A 49 8.52 -2.52 0.08
C PRO A 49 9.99 -2.33 -0.32
N ILE A 50 10.49 -3.18 -1.21
CA ILE A 50 11.87 -3.09 -1.73
C ILE A 50 12.01 -1.85 -2.61
N GLU A 51 11.05 -1.66 -3.52
CA GLU A 51 11.01 -0.50 -4.40
C GLU A 51 9.57 0.02 -4.50
N LYS A 52 9.37 1.26 -4.06
CA LYS A 52 8.11 1.98 -4.18
C LYS A 52 8.36 3.28 -4.94
N PRO A 53 8.45 3.23 -6.28
CA PRO A 53 8.63 4.42 -7.09
C PRO A 53 7.51 5.46 -6.82
N PRO A 54 7.82 6.75 -6.98
CA PRO A 54 6.88 7.82 -6.71
C PRO A 54 5.64 7.68 -7.60
N LEU A 55 4.47 7.87 -7.00
CA LEU A 55 3.20 7.90 -7.71
C LEU A 55 3.19 9.13 -8.63
N ARG A 56 2.87 8.91 -9.90
CA ARG A 56 2.69 10.03 -10.83
C ARG A 56 1.35 10.67 -10.58
N TYR A 57 1.35 11.94 -10.17
CA TYR A 57 0.11 12.71 -10.04
C TYR A 57 -0.46 13.03 -11.43
N PRO A 58 -1.75 12.82 -11.68
CA PRO A 58 -2.38 13.20 -12.94
C PRO A 58 -2.43 14.73 -13.10
N GLN A 59 -2.00 15.23 -14.26
CA GLN A 59 -1.84 16.68 -14.48
C GLN A 59 -3.16 17.45 -14.31
N ALA A 60 -4.28 16.92 -14.83
CA ALA A 60 -5.60 17.53 -14.70
C ALA A 60 -6.04 17.71 -13.23
N ALA A 61 -5.73 16.75 -12.36
CA ALA A 61 -6.04 16.85 -10.93
C ALA A 61 -5.09 17.81 -10.20
N TYR A 62 -3.82 17.87 -10.62
CA TYR A 62 -2.85 18.82 -10.07
C TYR A 62 -3.22 20.26 -10.42
N GLU A 63 -3.60 20.53 -11.66
CA GLU A 63 -4.04 21.85 -12.12
C GLU A 63 -5.34 22.31 -11.45
N ALA A 64 -6.20 21.35 -11.08
CA ALA A 64 -7.46 21.61 -10.39
C ALA A 64 -7.35 21.58 -8.85
N ASP A 65 -6.14 21.39 -8.29
CA ASP A 65 -5.88 21.25 -6.86
C ASP A 65 -6.75 20.18 -6.17
N ILE A 66 -7.06 19.10 -6.88
CA ILE A 66 -7.93 18.02 -6.40
C ILE A 66 -7.09 16.94 -5.76
N GLU A 67 -7.26 16.73 -4.45
CA GLU A 67 -6.76 15.56 -3.74
C GLU A 67 -7.69 14.36 -3.92
N GLY A 68 -7.17 13.15 -3.74
CA GLY A 68 -7.97 11.94 -3.90
C GLY A 68 -7.38 10.71 -3.22
N GLU A 69 -8.24 9.73 -2.97
CA GLU A 69 -7.87 8.43 -2.48
C GLU A 69 -8.33 7.32 -3.43
N VAL A 70 -7.46 6.32 -3.60
CA VAL A 70 -7.73 5.17 -4.45
C VAL A 70 -7.53 3.91 -3.63
N THR A 71 -8.61 3.16 -3.42
CA THR A 71 -8.52 1.82 -2.83
C THR A 71 -8.28 0.82 -3.94
N VAL A 72 -7.14 0.13 -3.86
CA VAL A 72 -6.76 -0.91 -4.82
C VAL A 72 -6.52 -2.24 -4.11
N GLU A 73 -6.99 -3.31 -4.74
CA GLU A 73 -6.66 -4.69 -4.37
C GLU A 73 -5.48 -5.15 -5.21
N VAL A 74 -4.42 -5.61 -4.54
CA VAL A 74 -3.18 -6.05 -5.16
C VAL A 74 -2.94 -7.50 -4.81
N VAL A 75 -2.55 -8.27 -5.84
CA VAL A 75 -2.18 -9.68 -5.73
C VAL A 75 -0.68 -9.77 -5.98
N LEU A 76 0.08 -10.19 -4.98
CA LEU A 76 1.50 -10.48 -5.10
C LEU A 76 1.73 -11.95 -5.44
N ALA A 77 2.67 -12.18 -6.34
CA ALA A 77 3.25 -13.50 -6.60
C ALA A 77 4.14 -13.95 -5.43
N PRO A 78 4.41 -15.25 -5.28
CA PRO A 78 5.35 -15.77 -4.27
C PRO A 78 6.76 -15.16 -4.36
N ASP A 79 7.12 -14.64 -5.53
CA ASP A 79 8.40 -13.97 -5.81
C ASP A 79 8.45 -12.50 -5.31
N GLY A 80 7.31 -11.92 -4.89
CA GLY A 80 7.24 -10.51 -4.43
C GLY A 80 6.91 -9.50 -5.54
N THR A 81 6.61 -10.01 -6.73
CA THR A 81 6.17 -9.19 -7.88
C THR A 81 4.64 -9.01 -7.84
N VAL A 82 4.14 -7.84 -8.26
CA VAL A 82 2.70 -7.63 -8.45
C VAL A 82 2.20 -8.44 -9.64
N ARG A 83 1.33 -9.43 -9.37
CA ARG A 83 0.69 -10.28 -10.37
C ARG A 83 -0.51 -9.56 -11.01
N SER A 84 -1.37 -9.00 -10.16
CA SER A 84 -2.58 -8.29 -10.59
C SER A 84 -2.86 -7.12 -9.65
N ALA A 85 -3.43 -6.05 -10.18
CA ALA A 85 -3.93 -4.92 -9.42
C ALA A 85 -5.31 -4.52 -9.95
N ASN A 86 -6.27 -4.38 -9.05
CA ASN A 86 -7.64 -4.01 -9.38
C ASN A 86 -8.08 -2.82 -8.53
N VAL A 87 -8.67 -1.80 -9.16
CA VAL A 87 -9.23 -0.66 -8.44
C VAL A 87 -10.59 -1.05 -7.87
N LEU A 88 -10.78 -0.90 -6.57
CA LEU A 88 -12.05 -1.17 -5.89
C LEU A 88 -12.88 0.10 -5.74
N LYS A 89 -12.23 1.20 -5.39
CA LYS A 89 -12.86 2.49 -5.16
C LYS A 89 -11.90 3.61 -5.51
N VAL A 90 -12.43 4.65 -6.11
CA VAL A 90 -11.70 5.90 -6.36
C VAL A 90 -12.58 7.05 -5.88
N ASP A 91 -11.98 8.03 -5.22
CA ASP A 91 -12.68 9.23 -4.78
C ASP A 91 -11.72 10.43 -4.83
N PRO A 92 -12.00 11.50 -5.60
CA PRO A 92 -13.09 11.63 -6.57
C PRO A 92 -12.81 10.88 -7.90
N PRO A 93 -13.83 10.27 -8.55
CA PRO A 93 -13.68 9.63 -9.85
C PRO A 93 -13.53 10.62 -11.01
N GLY A 94 -12.97 10.17 -12.13
CA GLY A 94 -12.90 10.94 -13.38
C GLY A 94 -11.67 11.84 -13.54
N TRP A 95 -10.78 11.91 -12.56
CA TRP A 95 -9.59 12.77 -12.57
C TRP A 95 -8.29 12.05 -12.97
N GLY A 96 -8.37 10.77 -13.37
CA GLY A 96 -7.22 9.96 -13.79
C GLY A 96 -6.41 9.31 -12.66
N PHE A 97 -6.90 9.36 -11.41
CA PHE A 97 -6.24 8.72 -10.26
C PHE A 97 -6.14 7.19 -10.41
N GLU A 98 -7.12 6.56 -11.06
CA GLU A 98 -7.17 5.12 -11.29
C GLU A 98 -5.98 4.66 -12.14
N GLU A 99 -5.78 5.30 -13.29
CA GLU A 99 -4.70 4.96 -14.22
C GLU A 99 -3.32 5.29 -13.61
N ALA A 100 -3.20 6.45 -12.98
CA ALA A 100 -1.99 6.85 -12.24
C ALA A 100 -1.60 5.81 -11.18
N THR A 101 -2.58 5.31 -10.43
CA THR A 101 -2.39 4.29 -9.40
C THR A 101 -1.98 2.97 -10.03
N LEU A 102 -2.72 2.48 -11.04
CA LEU A 102 -2.42 1.21 -11.71
C LEU A 102 -1.02 1.18 -12.34
N GLN A 103 -0.61 2.27 -12.99
CA GLN A 103 0.73 2.40 -13.60
C GLN A 103 1.85 2.36 -12.55
N SER A 104 1.59 2.90 -11.36
CA SER A 104 2.57 2.96 -10.28
C SER A 104 2.64 1.64 -9.50
N VAL A 105 1.49 1.05 -9.16
CA VAL A 105 1.40 -0.22 -8.44
C VAL A 105 2.05 -1.36 -9.23
N LYS A 106 1.93 -1.37 -10.57
CA LYS A 106 2.63 -2.33 -11.44
C LYS A 106 4.15 -2.29 -11.31
N LYS A 107 4.71 -1.16 -10.87
CA LYS A 107 6.16 -0.97 -10.68
C LYS A 107 6.60 -1.21 -9.25
N TRP A 108 5.69 -1.49 -8.33
CA TRP A 108 6.05 -1.79 -6.94
C TRP A 108 6.70 -3.17 -6.85
N ARG A 109 7.77 -3.24 -6.05
CA ARG A 109 8.45 -4.48 -5.70
C ARG A 109 8.41 -4.68 -4.20
N PHE A 110 7.95 -5.85 -3.79
CA PHE A 110 7.86 -6.26 -2.39
C PHE A 110 8.81 -7.42 -2.12
N LYS A 111 9.10 -7.65 -0.84
CA LYS A 111 9.86 -8.83 -0.43
C LYS A 111 9.08 -10.09 -0.79
N ALA A 112 9.78 -11.10 -1.31
CA ALA A 112 9.18 -12.37 -1.73
C ALA A 112 8.41 -13.00 -0.55
N PRO A 113 7.06 -13.05 -0.60
CA PRO A 113 6.26 -13.65 0.47
C PRO A 113 6.34 -15.18 0.48
N GLY A 114 6.85 -15.80 -0.58
CA GLY A 114 6.85 -17.26 -0.77
C GLY A 114 5.48 -17.86 -1.04
N ARG A 115 4.42 -17.04 -1.07
CA ARG A 115 3.02 -17.43 -1.31
C ARG A 115 2.26 -16.32 -2.04
N GLU A 116 1.12 -16.64 -2.67
CA GLU A 116 0.25 -15.60 -3.21
C GLU A 116 -0.34 -14.78 -2.06
N LEU A 117 -0.12 -13.46 -2.08
CA LEU A 117 -0.65 -12.54 -1.06
C LEU A 117 -1.63 -11.57 -1.71
N LYS A 118 -2.88 -11.57 -1.24
CA LYS A 118 -3.92 -10.62 -1.67
C LYS A 118 -4.16 -9.63 -0.55
N PHE A 119 -4.02 -8.35 -0.84
CA PHE A 119 -4.24 -7.30 0.14
C PHE A 119 -4.87 -6.08 -0.51
N ARG A 120 -5.53 -5.27 0.32
CA ARG A 120 -6.11 -4.00 -0.09
C ARG A 120 -5.27 -2.88 0.49
N THR A 121 -4.92 -1.92 -0.35
CA THR A 121 -4.17 -0.73 0.04
C THR A 121 -4.87 0.51 -0.46
N ILE A 122 -4.82 1.56 0.36
CA ILE A 122 -5.32 2.87 -0.01
C ILE A 122 -4.12 3.70 -0.46
N VAL A 123 -4.26 4.33 -1.62
CA VAL A 123 -3.28 5.22 -2.22
C VAL A 123 -3.83 6.62 -2.15
N THR A 124 -3.24 7.46 -1.29
CA THR A 124 -3.66 8.85 -1.12
C THR A 124 -2.79 9.78 -1.96
N PHE A 125 -3.42 10.59 -2.80
CA PHE A 125 -2.83 11.67 -3.56
C PHE A 125 -2.99 12.95 -2.76
N LYS A 126 -1.86 13.45 -2.23
CA LYS A 126 -1.80 14.72 -1.50
C LYS A 126 -0.89 15.72 -2.17
N ILE A 127 -1.39 16.94 -2.31
CA ILE A 127 -0.61 18.06 -2.81
C ILE A 127 0.37 18.48 -1.71
N PRO A 128 1.68 18.61 -1.99
CA PRO A 128 2.61 19.17 -1.02
C PRO A 128 2.21 20.61 -0.72
N ALA A 129 1.75 20.84 0.51
CA ALA A 129 1.46 22.16 1.07
C ALA A 129 2.74 23.00 1.29
N GLU A 130 3.69 22.97 0.36
CA GLU A 130 5.01 23.62 0.48
C GLU A 130 4.95 25.14 0.28
N PHE A 131 3.81 25.79 0.57
CA PHE A 131 3.70 27.25 0.46
C PHE A 131 2.94 27.94 1.60
N THR A 132 2.75 27.29 2.74
CA THR A 132 2.22 27.97 3.94
C THR A 132 2.98 27.58 5.21
N GLU A 133 4.31 27.66 5.19
CA GLU A 133 5.01 27.92 6.45
C GLU A 133 4.83 29.41 6.76
N PRO A 134 4.20 29.79 7.89
CA PRO A 134 4.24 31.18 8.33
C PRO A 134 5.72 31.56 8.51
N PRO A 135 6.17 32.73 8.02
CA PRO A 135 7.52 33.19 8.32
C PRO A 135 7.70 33.15 9.83
N ALA A 136 8.72 32.43 10.29
CA ALA A 136 9.07 32.38 11.69
C ALA A 136 9.21 33.82 12.23
N THR A 137 8.47 34.14 13.28
CA THR A 137 8.67 35.34 14.09
C THR A 137 9.94 35.19 14.91
#